data_AF-A0A395SYP2-F1
#
_entry.id   AF-A0A395SYP2-F1
#
_cell.length_a   1.000
_cell.length_b   1.000
_cell.length_c   1.000
_cell.angle_alpha   90.00
_cell.angle_beta   90.00
_cell.angle_gamma   90.00
#
_symmetry.space_group_name_H-M   'P 1'
#
loop_
_entity.id
_entity.type
_entity.pdbx_description
1 polymer ?
#
loop_
_entity_poly.entity_id
_entity_poly.type
_entity_poly.pdbx_seq_one_letter_code
_entity_poly.pdbx_strand_id
1 'polypeptide(L)'
;MAEVFGTVAGAISIAALFNNCIDCFDYIQFAKNFGDDFSRYQLRLDVAKCRLSRWGAAIDINNDSRFHSEMLADATMELAKNILGEIMTRFGAAHRTSLRYTETCKERSTAVCTEADLETVSLRLHHRFRTLALQRQGRVSLTKKAYWAIYDKGYIERVIRDIFHFLNELENVFPAISQATRQLARMEIEEVSDQKELKMIQEVAKDLDPVLEDTAKSKPGEITGRNTVGRINTKGRVNVGYTFHTESLMHSEGFRDNTTNHVDEITGDETSRVNVGNTYGGTSFWD
;
A
#
# COMPACT_ATOMS: atom_id res chain seq x y z
N MET A 1 -5.71 -1.21 34.99
CA MET A 1 -5.45 -1.75 33.64
C MET A 1 -6.12 -0.78 32.68
N ALA A 2 -5.37 0.25 32.25
CA ALA A 2 -5.96 1.40 31.58
C ALA A 2 -6.50 1.03 30.20
N GLU A 3 -7.66 1.57 29.88
CA GLU A 3 -8.47 1.32 28.70
C GLU A 3 -7.68 1.53 27.38
N VAL A 4 -7.18 0.45 26.77
CA VAL A 4 -6.43 0.51 25.49
C VAL A 4 -7.32 1.00 24.32
N PHE A 5 -8.65 0.88 24.47
CA PHE A 5 -9.65 1.23 23.46
C PHE A 5 -10.91 1.89 24.04
N GLY A 6 -10.93 2.20 25.34
CA GLY A 6 -12.08 2.78 26.02
C GLY A 6 -11.95 4.29 26.07
N THR A 7 -13.01 4.96 25.61
CA THR A 7 -13.22 6.41 25.56
C THR A 7 -12.50 7.18 24.44
N VAL A 8 -13.14 7.24 23.26
CA VAL A 8 -13.05 8.39 22.34
C VAL A 8 -13.80 9.60 22.94
N ALA A 9 -13.74 9.78 24.26
CA ALA A 9 -14.46 10.84 24.96
C ALA A 9 -13.59 12.11 24.97
N GLY A 10 -13.76 12.93 23.93
CA GLY A 10 -13.83 14.38 24.11
C GLY A 10 -12.63 15.26 23.73
N ALA A 11 -11.39 14.77 23.62
CA ALA A 11 -10.24 15.67 23.40
C ALA A 11 -9.10 15.06 22.55
N ILE A 12 -9.43 14.36 21.47
CA ILE A 12 -8.44 13.85 20.52
C ILE A 12 -8.67 14.53 19.16
N SER A 13 -7.60 15.09 18.59
CA SER A 13 -7.63 15.68 17.25
C SER A 13 -7.79 14.62 16.16
N ILE A 14 -8.18 15.01 14.95
CA ILE A 14 -8.36 14.06 13.84
C ILE A 14 -7.04 13.39 13.47
N ALA A 15 -5.94 14.16 13.43
CA ALA A 15 -4.61 13.63 13.18
C ALA A 15 -4.17 12.61 14.24
N ALA A 16 -4.41 12.89 15.52
CA ALA A 16 -4.10 11.95 16.60
C ALA A 16 -4.96 10.68 16.52
N LEU A 17 -6.25 10.81 16.22
CA LEU A 17 -7.16 9.67 16.07
C LEU A 17 -6.77 8.79 14.87
N PHE A 18 -6.41 9.41 13.75
CA PHE A 18 -5.88 8.74 12.57
C PHE A 18 -4.61 7.95 12.87
N ASN A 19 -3.61 8.58 13.50
CA ASN A 19 -2.36 7.92 13.86
C ASN A 19 -2.61 6.75 14.83
N ASN A 20 -3.59 6.88 15.73
CA ASN A 20 -4.00 5.79 16.62
C ASN A 20 -4.63 4.61 15.85
N CYS A 21 -5.45 4.88 14.83
CA CYS A 21 -5.98 3.84 13.94
C CYS A 21 -4.86 3.09 13.22
N ILE A 22 -3.87 3.80 12.67
CA ILE A 22 -2.70 3.21 12.00
C ILE A 22 -1.92 2.31 12.96
N ASP A 23 -1.65 2.79 14.18
CA ASP A 23 -0.94 2.04 15.21
C ASP A 23 -1.67 0.74 15.58
N CYS A 24 -3.01 0.75 15.64
CA CYS A 24 -3.79 -0.43 16.05
C CYS A 24 -3.50 -1.68 15.21
N PHE A 25 -3.22 -1.51 13.90
CA PHE A 25 -2.88 -2.63 13.03
C PHE A 25 -1.61 -3.38 13.47
N ASP A 26 -0.62 -2.68 14.03
CA ASP A 26 0.67 -3.30 14.42
C ASP A 26 0.56 -4.19 15.67
N TYR A 27 -0.55 -4.12 16.40
CA TYR A 27 -0.76 -4.90 17.62
C TYR A 27 -1.63 -6.14 17.39
N ILE A 28 -2.05 -6.39 16.15
CA ILE A 28 -2.88 -7.53 15.77
C ILE A 28 -1.98 -8.72 15.45
N GLN A 29 -2.23 -9.83 16.12
CA GLN A 29 -1.63 -11.12 15.84
C GLN A 29 -2.70 -12.11 15.37
N PHE A 30 -2.27 -13.19 14.73
CA PHE A 30 -3.15 -14.28 14.32
C PHE A 30 -2.81 -15.54 15.10
N ALA A 31 -3.82 -16.32 15.48
CA ALA A 31 -3.60 -17.61 16.11
C ALA A 31 -3.04 -18.64 15.09
N LYS A 32 -2.26 -19.62 15.58
CA LYS A 32 -1.66 -20.67 14.74
C LYS A 32 -2.68 -21.51 13.96
N ASN A 33 -3.94 -21.54 14.40
CA ASN A 33 -5.03 -22.23 13.70
C ASN A 33 -5.40 -21.58 12.35
N PHE A 34 -4.83 -20.40 12.03
CA PHE A 34 -4.95 -19.82 10.71
C PHE A 34 -4.28 -20.67 9.63
N GLY A 35 -3.17 -21.35 9.96
CA GLY A 35 -2.45 -22.23 9.04
C GLY A 35 -2.13 -21.52 7.72
N ASP A 36 -2.39 -22.18 6.61
CA ASP A 36 -2.09 -21.70 5.25
C ASP A 36 -2.80 -20.37 4.89
N ASP A 37 -3.90 -20.04 5.57
CA ASP A 37 -4.61 -18.77 5.33
C ASP A 37 -3.92 -17.56 5.99
N PHE A 38 -2.95 -17.78 6.88
CA PHE A 38 -2.30 -16.71 7.65
C PHE A 38 -1.75 -15.60 6.75
N SER A 39 -0.96 -15.97 5.74
CA SER A 39 -0.35 -15.03 4.79
C SER A 39 -1.41 -14.14 4.10
N ARG A 40 -2.54 -14.72 3.71
CA ARG A 40 -3.63 -13.99 3.07
C ARG A 40 -4.26 -12.96 4.00
N TYR A 41 -4.56 -13.34 5.25
CA TYR A 41 -5.19 -12.44 6.21
C TYR A 41 -4.23 -11.34 6.70
N GLN A 42 -2.96 -11.67 6.92
CA GLN A 42 -1.94 -10.70 7.28
C GLN A 42 -1.83 -9.63 6.19
N LEU A 43 -1.65 -10.04 4.93
CA LEU A 43 -1.53 -9.10 3.82
C LEU A 43 -2.79 -8.27 3.59
N ARG A 44 -3.99 -8.81 3.83
CA ARG A 44 -5.24 -8.02 3.75
C ARG A 44 -5.31 -6.94 4.83
N LEU A 45 -4.82 -7.21 6.04
CA LEU A 45 -4.66 -6.17 7.06
C LEU A 45 -3.60 -5.13 6.66
N ASP A 46 -2.48 -5.58 6.08
CA ASP A 46 -1.42 -4.69 5.63
C ASP A 46 -1.91 -3.75 4.51
N VAL A 47 -2.71 -4.26 3.57
CA VAL A 47 -3.37 -3.46 2.53
C VAL A 47 -4.32 -2.44 3.15
N ALA A 48 -5.17 -2.84 4.11
CA ALA A 48 -6.08 -1.92 4.78
C ALA A 48 -5.31 -0.80 5.51
N LYS A 49 -4.21 -1.14 6.20
CA LYS A 49 -3.31 -0.17 6.83
C LYS A 49 -2.68 0.76 5.79
N CYS A 50 -2.17 0.20 4.69
CA CYS A 50 -1.55 0.96 3.61
C CYS A 50 -2.55 1.95 2.99
N ARG A 51 -3.79 1.51 2.71
CA ARG A 51 -4.87 2.35 2.20
C ARG A 51 -5.23 3.50 3.15
N LEU A 52 -5.40 3.21 4.44
CA LEU A 52 -5.63 4.27 5.44
C LEU A 52 -4.47 5.27 5.46
N SER A 53 -3.22 4.78 5.45
CA SER A 53 -2.04 5.66 5.45
C SER A 53 -1.97 6.55 4.21
N ARG A 54 -2.40 6.02 3.05
CA ARG A 54 -2.47 6.74 1.78
C ARG A 54 -3.53 7.83 1.79
N TRP A 55 -4.70 7.55 2.36
CA TRP A 55 -5.73 8.57 2.58
C TRP A 55 -5.19 9.73 3.43
N GLY A 56 -4.54 9.42 4.57
CA GLY A 56 -3.97 10.45 5.44
C GLY A 56 -2.88 11.29 4.76
N ALA A 57 -2.03 10.66 3.96
CA ALA A 57 -1.03 11.37 3.15
C ALA A 57 -1.67 12.26 2.08
N ALA A 58 -2.77 11.82 1.45
CA ALA A 58 -3.41 12.56 0.37
C ALA A 58 -4.12 13.85 0.83
N ILE A 59 -4.59 13.90 2.08
CA ILE A 59 -5.13 15.12 2.71
C ILE A 59 -4.09 15.87 3.55
N ASP A 60 -2.84 15.42 3.55
CA ASP A 60 -1.75 15.97 4.35
C ASP A 60 -2.07 16.08 5.86
N ILE A 61 -2.69 15.02 6.41
CA ILE A 61 -3.31 15.02 7.75
C ILE A 61 -2.36 15.41 8.88
N ASN A 62 -1.06 15.14 8.73
CA ASN A 62 -0.06 15.36 9.75
C ASN A 62 0.52 16.78 9.71
N ASN A 63 0.42 17.51 8.61
CA ASN A 63 1.00 18.86 8.49
C ASN A 63 -0.08 19.95 8.44
N ASP A 64 -1.28 19.65 7.97
CA ASP A 64 -2.37 20.61 7.92
C ASP A 64 -2.98 20.86 9.31
N SER A 65 -2.83 22.10 9.80
CA SER A 65 -3.31 22.56 11.11
C SER A 65 -4.79 22.28 11.39
N ARG A 66 -5.64 22.14 10.36
CA ARG A 66 -7.07 21.86 10.51
C ARG A 66 -7.32 20.53 11.20
N PHE A 67 -6.45 19.54 11.03
CA PHE A 67 -6.58 18.21 11.63
C PHE A 67 -6.01 18.12 13.05
N HIS A 68 -5.27 19.14 13.50
CA HIS A 68 -4.65 19.21 14.82
C HIS A 68 -5.51 19.98 15.84
N SER A 69 -6.46 20.79 15.37
CA SER A 69 -7.41 21.48 16.23
C SER A 69 -8.40 20.51 16.85
N GLU A 70 -8.64 20.66 18.16
CA GLU A 70 -9.75 19.99 18.86
C GLU A 70 -11.11 20.61 18.52
N MET A 71 -11.10 21.90 18.18
CA MET A 71 -12.29 22.65 17.78
C MET A 71 -12.54 22.41 16.30
N LEU A 72 -13.67 21.81 15.97
CA LEU A 72 -13.97 21.40 14.60
C LEU A 72 -14.53 22.59 13.83
N ALA A 73 -13.83 22.94 12.75
CA ALA A 73 -14.11 24.13 11.97
C ALA A 73 -15.28 23.93 10.98
N ASP A 74 -15.59 22.68 10.59
CA ASP A 74 -16.60 22.38 9.56
C ASP A 74 -17.14 20.93 9.69
N ALA A 75 -18.35 20.68 9.21
CA ALA A 75 -19.07 19.40 9.22
C ALA A 75 -18.29 18.27 8.53
N THR A 76 -17.50 18.59 7.52
CA THR A 76 -16.62 17.64 6.81
C THR A 76 -15.60 17.00 7.77
N MET A 77 -14.99 17.80 8.64
CA MET A 77 -13.98 17.35 9.60
C MET A 77 -14.62 16.51 10.68
N GLU A 78 -15.83 16.87 11.12
CA GLU A 78 -16.62 16.08 12.06
C GLU A 78 -16.97 14.71 11.53
N LEU A 79 -17.39 14.63 10.27
CA LEU A 79 -17.69 13.36 9.63
C LEU A 79 -16.44 12.47 9.58
N ALA A 80 -15.30 13.01 9.17
CA ALA A 80 -14.02 12.29 9.15
C ALA A 80 -13.62 11.79 10.55
N LYS A 81 -13.77 12.63 11.58
CA LYS A 81 -13.49 12.27 12.97
C LYS A 81 -14.38 11.11 13.44
N ASN A 82 -15.68 11.18 13.14
CA ASN A 82 -16.64 10.14 13.51
C ASN A 82 -16.33 8.80 12.85
N ILE A 83 -15.99 8.80 11.55
CA ILE A 83 -15.63 7.56 10.84
C ILE A 83 -14.35 6.94 11.40
N LEU A 84 -13.31 7.74 11.69
CA LEU A 84 -12.11 7.24 12.37
C LEU A 84 -12.43 6.69 13.78
N GLY A 85 -13.39 7.32 14.48
CA GLY A 85 -13.90 6.84 15.77
C GLY A 85 -14.59 5.48 15.67
N GLU A 86 -15.35 5.23 14.60
CA GLU A 86 -15.95 3.93 14.31
C GLU A 86 -14.89 2.85 14.02
N ILE A 87 -13.83 3.19 13.27
CA ILE A 87 -12.68 2.28 13.06
C ILE A 87 -12.05 1.89 14.40
N MET A 88 -11.77 2.86 15.28
CA MET A 88 -11.27 2.59 16.64
C MET A 88 -12.21 1.71 17.45
N THR A 89 -13.52 1.95 17.34
CA THR A 89 -14.55 1.15 18.00
C THR A 89 -14.53 -0.29 17.52
N ARG A 90 -14.29 -0.54 16.22
CA ARG A 90 -14.12 -1.90 15.69
C ARG A 90 -12.87 -2.58 16.24
N PHE A 91 -11.73 -1.89 16.31
CA PHE A 91 -10.54 -2.45 16.97
C PHE A 91 -10.79 -2.78 18.44
N GLY A 92 -11.48 -1.90 19.18
CA GLY A 92 -11.85 -2.14 20.57
C GLY A 92 -12.80 -3.32 20.76
N ALA A 93 -13.74 -3.54 19.86
CA ALA A 93 -14.61 -4.72 19.87
C ALA A 93 -13.83 -6.01 19.57
N ALA A 94 -12.88 -5.96 18.63
CA ALA A 94 -12.01 -7.09 18.29
C ALA A 94 -11.08 -7.47 19.45
N HIS A 95 -10.45 -6.48 20.08
CA HIS A 95 -9.63 -6.69 21.27
C HIS A 95 -10.43 -7.33 22.43
N ARG A 96 -11.64 -6.82 22.73
CA ARG A 96 -12.52 -7.42 23.76
C ARG A 96 -12.89 -8.87 23.43
N THR A 97 -13.12 -9.17 22.15
CA THR A 97 -13.41 -10.54 21.69
C THR A 97 -12.21 -11.45 21.90
N SER A 98 -10.99 -10.97 21.60
CA SER A 98 -9.73 -11.68 21.89
C SER A 98 -9.57 -11.99 23.39
N LEU A 99 -9.77 -11.00 24.26
CA LEU A 99 -9.66 -11.19 25.71
C LEU A 99 -10.63 -12.27 26.22
N ARG A 100 -11.90 -12.18 25.82
CA ARG A 100 -12.92 -13.18 26.20
C ARG A 100 -12.55 -14.59 25.74
N TYR A 101 -11.93 -14.73 24.57
CA TYR A 101 -11.45 -16.02 24.08
C TYR A 101 -10.36 -16.58 25.01
N THR A 102 -9.36 -15.77 25.37
CA THR A 102 -8.25 -16.20 26.25
C THR A 102 -8.71 -16.57 27.66
N GLU A 103 -9.75 -15.91 28.18
CA GLU A 103 -10.33 -16.22 29.49
C GLU A 103 -11.09 -17.55 29.49
N THR A 104 -11.84 -17.82 28.41
CA THR A 104 -12.75 -18.96 28.31
C THR A 104 -12.04 -20.24 27.86
N CYS A 105 -10.99 -20.13 27.05
CA CYS A 105 -10.34 -21.26 26.38
C CYS A 105 -8.91 -21.54 26.90
N LYS A 106 -8.73 -21.69 28.21
CA LYS A 106 -7.41 -21.96 28.82
C LYS A 106 -6.72 -23.24 28.33
N GLU A 107 -7.49 -24.21 27.82
CA GLU A 107 -7.00 -25.50 27.32
C GLU A 107 -6.68 -25.51 25.82
N ARG A 108 -7.16 -24.53 25.04
CA ARG A 108 -6.83 -24.43 23.61
C ARG A 108 -5.54 -23.65 23.43
N SER A 109 -4.71 -24.08 22.48
CA SER A 109 -3.45 -23.40 22.17
C SER A 109 -3.72 -21.92 21.84
N THR A 110 -3.10 -21.03 22.61
CA THR A 110 -3.03 -19.58 22.37
C THR A 110 -1.81 -19.20 21.54
N ALA A 111 -1.13 -20.18 20.92
CA ALA A 111 0.02 -19.93 20.08
C ALA A 111 -0.38 -19.02 18.90
N VAL A 112 0.48 -18.05 18.62
CA VAL A 112 0.30 -17.05 17.56
C VAL A 112 1.28 -17.29 16.42
N CYS A 113 0.87 -16.92 15.22
CA CYS A 113 1.75 -16.81 14.06
C CYS A 113 2.76 -15.67 14.25
N THR A 114 3.89 -15.80 13.57
CA THR A 114 5.01 -14.86 13.55
C THR A 114 5.43 -14.61 12.11
N GLU A 115 6.32 -13.66 11.88
CA GLU A 115 6.89 -13.41 10.54
C GLU A 115 7.57 -14.66 9.94
N ALA A 116 8.10 -15.56 10.79
CA ALA A 116 8.72 -16.81 10.33
C ALA A 116 7.70 -17.80 9.70
N ASP A 117 6.41 -17.59 9.93
CA ASP A 117 5.34 -18.37 9.33
C ASP A 117 4.85 -17.79 7.99
N LEU A 118 5.37 -16.64 7.56
CA LEU A 118 5.08 -16.07 6.25
C LEU A 118 5.98 -16.69 5.18
N GLU A 119 5.39 -17.00 4.03
CA GLU A 119 6.15 -17.35 2.84
C GLU A 119 7.00 -16.17 2.36
N THR A 120 8.08 -16.44 1.63
CA THR A 120 9.06 -15.41 1.22
C THR A 120 8.43 -14.22 0.47
N VAL A 121 7.48 -14.48 -0.44
CA VAL A 121 6.80 -13.43 -1.20
C VAL A 121 5.91 -12.60 -0.27
N SER A 122 5.12 -13.26 0.58
CA SER A 122 4.24 -12.60 1.54
C SER A 122 5.02 -11.79 2.58
N LEU A 123 6.17 -12.28 3.05
CA LEU A 123 7.03 -11.56 3.98
C LEU A 123 7.58 -10.27 3.37
N ARG A 124 8.04 -10.30 2.10
CA ARG A 124 8.50 -9.08 1.41
C ARG A 124 7.37 -8.06 1.27
N LEU A 125 6.17 -8.49 0.88
CA LEU A 125 5.01 -7.62 0.77
C LEU A 125 4.57 -7.05 2.12
N HIS A 126 4.56 -7.87 3.18
CA HIS A 126 4.26 -7.46 4.54
C HIS A 126 5.19 -6.31 4.98
N HIS A 127 6.52 -6.50 4.83
CA HIS A 127 7.49 -5.46 5.15
C HIS A 127 7.34 -4.20 4.30
N ARG A 128 7.03 -4.35 3.01
CA ARG A 128 6.82 -3.22 2.09
C ARG A 128 5.64 -2.35 2.54
N PHE A 129 4.45 -2.94 2.71
CA PHE A 129 3.26 -2.21 3.14
C PHE A 129 3.44 -1.59 4.53
N ARG A 130 4.07 -2.32 5.46
CA ARG A 130 4.40 -1.79 6.79
C ARG A 130 5.32 -0.58 6.70
N THR A 131 6.37 -0.64 5.87
CA THR A 131 7.32 0.47 5.68
C THR A 131 6.64 1.69 5.07
N LEU A 132 5.81 1.50 4.04
CA LEU A 132 5.06 2.58 3.39
C LEU A 132 4.13 3.29 4.38
N ALA A 133 3.39 2.52 5.18
CA ALA A 133 2.49 3.08 6.19
C ALA A 133 3.25 3.89 7.25
N LEU A 134 4.38 3.37 7.75
CA LEU A 134 5.20 4.04 8.77
C LEU A 134 5.86 5.32 8.26
N GLN A 135 6.29 5.34 7.00
CA GLN A 135 6.86 6.54 6.37
C GLN A 135 5.82 7.68 6.30
N ARG A 136 4.58 7.36 5.94
CA ARG A 136 3.47 8.34 5.83
C ARG A 136 2.93 8.82 7.16
N GLN A 137 2.98 7.97 8.18
CA GLN A 137 2.63 8.33 9.55
C GLN A 137 3.65 9.33 10.17
N GLY A 138 4.79 9.59 9.52
CA GLY A 138 5.83 10.47 10.06
C GLY A 138 6.51 9.92 11.32
N ARG A 139 6.43 8.60 11.54
CA ARG A 139 6.90 7.91 12.76
C ARG A 139 6.32 8.44 14.07
N VAL A 140 5.14 9.06 14.02
CA VAL A 140 4.40 9.48 15.22
C VAL A 140 3.80 8.23 15.87
N SER A 141 4.61 7.44 16.57
CA SER A 141 4.09 6.31 17.34
C SER A 141 3.42 6.85 18.59
N LEU A 142 2.12 6.63 18.73
CA LEU A 142 1.43 6.91 19.98
C LEU A 142 1.77 5.80 20.99
N THR A 143 1.29 5.98 22.22
CA THR A 143 1.55 5.10 23.37
C THR A 143 1.50 3.61 23.00
N LYS A 144 2.49 2.85 23.50
CA LYS A 144 2.57 1.39 23.30
C LYS A 144 1.25 0.74 23.72
N LYS A 145 0.67 -0.08 22.83
CA LYS A 145 -0.52 -0.87 23.10
C LYS A 145 -0.14 -2.31 23.44
N ALA A 146 -1.08 -3.04 24.04
CA ALA A 146 -0.92 -4.47 24.27
C ALA A 146 -1.17 -5.23 22.96
N TYR A 147 -0.31 -6.19 22.63
CA TYR A 147 -0.57 -7.14 21.56
C TYR A 147 -1.76 -8.02 21.90
N TRP A 148 -2.54 -8.37 20.88
CA TRP A 148 -3.68 -9.26 21.02
C TRP A 148 -3.87 -10.08 19.75
N ALA A 149 -4.56 -11.21 19.87
CA ALA A 149 -4.63 -12.18 18.79
C ALA A 149 -6.06 -12.44 18.32
N ILE A 150 -6.19 -12.70 17.03
CA ILE A 150 -7.42 -13.14 16.41
C ILE A 150 -7.40 -14.65 16.31
N TYR A 151 -8.45 -15.28 16.83
CA TYR A 151 -8.58 -16.74 16.91
C TYR A 151 -9.58 -17.33 15.92
N ASP A 152 -10.40 -16.50 15.28
CA ASP A 152 -11.49 -16.93 14.41
C ASP A 152 -11.39 -16.26 13.02
N LYS A 153 -11.38 -17.10 11.97
CA LYS A 153 -11.24 -16.66 10.57
C LYS A 153 -12.45 -15.84 10.08
N GLY A 154 -13.67 -16.27 10.40
CA GLY A 154 -14.88 -15.55 9.99
C GLY A 154 -14.99 -14.19 10.69
N TYR A 155 -14.49 -14.10 11.91
CA TYR A 155 -14.46 -12.84 12.66
C TYR A 155 -13.53 -11.81 12.01
N ILE A 156 -12.31 -12.19 11.60
CA ILE A 156 -11.41 -11.23 10.93
C ILE A 156 -11.94 -10.81 9.56
N GLU A 157 -12.53 -11.71 8.77
CA GLU A 157 -13.15 -11.32 7.50
C GLU A 157 -14.18 -10.20 7.69
N ARG A 158 -14.97 -10.30 8.77
CA ARG A 158 -15.92 -9.24 9.14
C ARG A 158 -15.21 -7.95 9.56
N VAL A 159 -14.17 -8.01 10.40
CA VAL A 159 -13.43 -6.81 10.83
C VAL A 159 -12.79 -6.10 9.63
N ILE A 160 -12.15 -6.84 8.72
CA ILE A 160 -11.55 -6.29 7.50
C ILE A 160 -12.61 -5.63 6.62
N ARG A 161 -13.77 -6.26 6.44
CA ARG A 161 -14.87 -5.70 5.66
C ARG A 161 -15.44 -4.42 6.29
N ASP A 162 -15.59 -4.39 7.60
CA ASP A 162 -16.06 -3.19 8.31
C ASP A 162 -15.04 -2.05 8.16
N ILE A 163 -13.73 -2.33 8.31
CA ILE A 163 -12.66 -1.34 8.08
C ILE A 163 -12.72 -0.82 6.63
N PHE A 164 -12.84 -1.71 5.64
CA PHE A 164 -12.98 -1.32 4.24
C PHE A 164 -14.15 -0.38 3.99
N HIS A 165 -15.32 -0.67 4.58
CA HIS A 165 -16.48 0.19 4.47
C HIS A 165 -16.18 1.60 4.98
N PHE A 166 -15.58 1.73 6.17
CA PHE A 166 -15.21 3.03 6.73
C PHE A 166 -14.13 3.74 5.91
N LEU A 167 -13.18 3.03 5.30
CA LEU A 167 -12.21 3.63 4.39
C LEU A 167 -12.87 4.22 3.14
N ASN A 168 -13.87 3.55 2.58
CA ASN A 168 -14.64 4.10 1.46
C ASN A 168 -15.42 5.35 1.89
N GLU A 169 -16.03 5.34 3.08
CA GLU A 169 -16.71 6.52 3.61
C GLU A 169 -15.73 7.68 3.81
N LEU A 170 -14.54 7.45 4.37
CA LEU A 170 -13.50 8.47 4.55
C LEU A 170 -13.03 9.09 3.23
N GLU A 171 -12.85 8.29 2.18
CA GLU A 171 -12.49 8.80 0.86
C GLU A 171 -13.62 9.63 0.24
N ASN A 172 -14.88 9.24 0.46
CA ASN A 172 -16.05 10.00 -0.01
C ASN A 172 -16.21 11.35 0.69
N VAL A 173 -15.68 11.51 1.92
CA VAL A 173 -15.65 12.82 2.60
C VAL A 173 -14.73 13.81 1.88
N PHE A 174 -13.67 13.32 1.22
CA PHE A 174 -12.66 14.16 0.55
C PHE A 174 -12.48 13.77 -0.93
N PRO A 175 -13.49 13.92 -1.79
CA PRO A 175 -13.45 13.38 -3.16
C PRO A 175 -12.32 13.96 -4.03
N ALA A 176 -11.85 15.18 -3.71
CA ALA A 176 -10.76 15.86 -4.40
C ALA A 176 -9.40 15.12 -4.32
N ILE A 177 -9.22 14.19 -3.37
CA ILE A 177 -7.96 13.45 -3.22
C ILE A 177 -7.80 12.29 -4.20
N SER A 178 -8.81 11.98 -5.00
CA SER A 178 -8.83 10.81 -5.89
C SER A 178 -7.62 10.71 -6.83
N GLN A 179 -7.09 11.84 -7.31
CA GLN A 179 -5.89 11.84 -8.15
C GLN A 179 -4.62 11.58 -7.31
N ALA A 180 -4.49 12.21 -6.15
CA ALA A 180 -3.37 12.00 -5.24
C ALA A 180 -3.32 10.55 -4.74
N THR A 181 -4.46 9.93 -4.41
CA THR A 181 -4.52 8.52 -3.98
C THR A 181 -4.17 7.55 -5.11
N ARG A 182 -4.51 7.86 -6.38
CA ARG A 182 -4.04 7.06 -7.52
C ARG A 182 -2.52 7.18 -7.71
N GLN A 183 -1.98 8.40 -7.61
CA GLN A 183 -0.54 8.61 -7.76
C GLN A 183 0.25 7.93 -6.65
N LEU A 184 -0.21 8.05 -5.39
CA LEU A 184 0.40 7.38 -4.25
C LEU A 184 0.36 5.85 -4.41
N ALA A 185 -0.73 5.27 -4.93
CA ALA A 185 -0.80 3.82 -5.19
C ALA A 185 0.17 3.35 -6.27
N ARG A 186 0.38 4.14 -7.34
CA ARG A 186 1.43 3.86 -8.34
C ARG A 186 2.81 3.80 -7.68
N MET A 187 3.14 4.80 -6.86
CA MET A 187 4.42 4.85 -6.13
C MET A 187 4.58 3.69 -5.14
N GLU A 188 3.50 3.26 -4.47
CA GLU A 188 3.53 2.13 -3.52
C GLU A 188 4.10 0.86 -4.15
N ILE A 189 3.77 0.61 -5.41
CA ILE A 189 4.20 -0.59 -6.11
C ILE A 189 5.29 -0.34 -7.13
N GLU A 190 5.80 0.89 -7.31
CA GLU A 190 6.75 1.28 -8.38
C GLU A 190 7.99 0.40 -8.49
N GLU A 191 8.56 -0.05 -7.36
CA GLU A 191 9.75 -0.90 -7.36
C GLU A 191 9.42 -2.41 -7.46
N VAL A 192 8.15 -2.79 -7.40
CA VAL A 192 7.71 -4.21 -7.48
C VAL A 192 7.76 -4.70 -8.92
N SER A 193 8.80 -5.43 -9.28
CA SER A 193 8.97 -6.00 -10.64
C SER A 193 8.60 -7.49 -10.72
N ASP A 194 8.50 -8.19 -9.59
CA ASP A 194 8.15 -9.61 -9.55
C ASP A 194 6.66 -9.81 -9.89
N GLN A 195 6.38 -10.56 -10.96
CA GLN A 195 5.01 -10.85 -11.39
C GLN A 195 4.21 -11.64 -10.35
N LYS A 196 4.85 -12.48 -9.53
CA LYS A 196 4.18 -13.19 -8.44
C LYS A 196 3.77 -12.24 -7.32
N GLU A 197 4.62 -11.27 -7.00
CA GLU A 197 4.26 -10.20 -6.04
C GLU A 197 3.08 -9.38 -6.56
N LEU A 198 3.11 -8.95 -7.83
CA LEU A 198 2.01 -8.17 -8.42
C LEU A 198 0.68 -8.93 -8.41
N LYS A 199 0.70 -10.23 -8.73
CA LYS A 199 -0.50 -11.08 -8.64
C LYS A 199 -0.99 -11.20 -7.20
N MET A 200 -0.09 -11.42 -6.25
CA MET A 200 -0.45 -11.51 -4.83
C MET A 200 -1.05 -10.19 -4.32
N ILE A 201 -0.45 -9.03 -4.68
CA ILE A 201 -1.00 -7.71 -4.38
C ILE A 201 -2.42 -7.58 -4.95
N GLN A 202 -2.63 -7.94 -6.21
CA GLN A 202 -3.95 -7.91 -6.84
C GLN A 202 -4.97 -8.76 -6.06
N GLU A 203 -4.60 -9.99 -5.68
CA GLU A 203 -5.47 -10.90 -4.92
C GLU A 203 -5.83 -10.38 -3.53
N VAL A 204 -4.86 -9.82 -2.80
CA VAL A 204 -5.11 -9.32 -1.44
C VAL A 204 -5.81 -7.96 -1.43
N ALA A 205 -5.55 -7.11 -2.43
CA ALA A 205 -6.20 -5.82 -2.61
C ALA A 205 -7.64 -5.94 -3.12
N LYS A 206 -7.98 -7.08 -3.74
CA LYS A 206 -9.32 -7.32 -4.26
C LYS A 206 -10.40 -7.05 -3.22
N ASP A 207 -11.37 -6.23 -3.64
CA ASP A 207 -12.51 -5.74 -2.86
C ASP A 207 -12.14 -4.89 -1.62
N LEU A 208 -10.85 -4.64 -1.36
CA LEU A 208 -10.36 -3.84 -0.23
C LEU A 208 -9.73 -2.52 -0.66
N ASP A 209 -9.07 -2.52 -1.81
CA ASP A 209 -8.36 -1.37 -2.34
C ASP A 209 -8.39 -1.43 -3.87
N PRO A 210 -9.52 -1.02 -4.49
CA PRO A 210 -9.68 -1.07 -5.94
C PRO A 210 -8.59 -0.30 -6.69
N VAL A 211 -8.09 0.79 -6.09
CA VAL A 211 -7.02 1.59 -6.68
C VAL A 211 -5.71 0.81 -6.72
N LEU A 212 -5.33 0.16 -5.62
CA LEU A 212 -4.12 -0.67 -5.59
C LEU A 212 -4.27 -1.93 -6.46
N GLU A 213 -5.45 -2.55 -6.47
CA GLU A 213 -5.77 -3.69 -7.34
C GLU A 213 -5.58 -3.33 -8.82
N ASP A 214 -6.20 -2.24 -9.27
CA ASP A 214 -6.11 -1.77 -10.66
C ASP A 214 -4.67 -1.38 -11.02
N THR A 215 -3.95 -0.73 -10.10
CA THR A 215 -2.55 -0.35 -10.30
C THR A 215 -1.66 -1.59 -10.44
N ALA A 216 -1.82 -2.59 -9.57
CA ALA A 216 -1.08 -3.84 -9.66
C ALA A 216 -1.38 -4.62 -10.95
N LYS A 217 -2.64 -4.55 -11.40
CA LYS A 217 -3.08 -5.17 -12.66
C LYS A 217 -2.54 -4.45 -13.90
N SER A 218 -2.45 -3.12 -13.89
CA SER A 218 -1.94 -2.33 -15.00
C SER A 218 -0.41 -2.28 -15.05
N LYS A 219 0.27 -2.44 -13.91
CA LYS A 219 1.72 -2.29 -13.80
C LYS A 219 2.54 -3.17 -14.74
N PRO A 220 2.23 -4.46 -14.95
CA PRO A 220 2.92 -5.26 -15.96
C PRO A 220 2.91 -4.61 -17.35
N GLY A 221 1.90 -3.77 -17.65
CA GLY A 221 1.77 -3.00 -18.89
C GLY A 221 2.50 -1.64 -18.93
N GLU A 222 3.03 -1.14 -17.80
CA GLU A 222 3.66 0.20 -17.72
C GLU A 222 5.16 0.18 -18.03
N ILE A 223 5.84 -0.98 -17.98
CA ILE A 223 7.20 -1.15 -18.51
C ILE A 223 7.31 -2.57 -19.11
N THR A 224 6.72 -2.79 -20.28
CA THR A 224 6.74 -4.12 -20.93
C THR A 224 7.35 -4.14 -22.31
N GLY A 225 7.86 -3.02 -22.83
CA GLY A 225 8.62 -3.14 -24.06
C GLY A 225 9.92 -3.91 -23.80
N ARG A 226 10.28 -4.77 -24.75
CA ARG A 226 11.42 -5.68 -24.65
C ARG A 226 12.36 -5.38 -25.81
N ASN A 227 13.55 -4.90 -25.49
CA ASN A 227 14.58 -4.60 -26.48
C ASN A 227 15.67 -5.70 -26.39
N THR A 228 15.92 -6.38 -27.50
CA THR A 228 16.88 -7.50 -27.56
C THR A 228 17.77 -7.39 -28.78
N VAL A 229 19.04 -7.73 -28.61
CA VAL A 229 20.01 -7.82 -29.70
C VAL A 229 20.76 -9.14 -29.61
N GLY A 230 20.83 -9.88 -30.70
CA GLY A 230 21.51 -11.18 -30.77
C GLY A 230 23.03 -11.05 -30.75
N ARG A 231 23.61 -10.33 -31.72
CA ARG A 231 25.06 -10.07 -31.81
C ARG A 231 25.36 -8.60 -32.09
N ILE A 232 26.41 -8.08 -31.46
CA ILE A 232 26.90 -6.72 -31.68
C ILE A 232 28.35 -6.82 -32.13
N ASN A 233 28.61 -6.47 -33.40
CA ASN A 233 29.92 -6.45 -34.02
C ASN A 233 30.21 -5.06 -34.58
N THR A 234 30.41 -4.11 -33.67
CA THR A 234 30.74 -2.72 -34.01
C THR A 234 31.71 -2.16 -32.99
N LYS A 235 32.54 -1.22 -33.43
CA LYS A 235 33.36 -0.37 -32.56
C LYS A 235 32.69 0.97 -32.22
N GLY A 236 31.53 1.24 -32.83
CA GLY A 236 30.70 2.41 -32.57
C GLY A 236 29.89 2.29 -31.28
N ARG A 237 28.92 3.20 -31.09
CA ARG A 237 28.10 3.26 -29.87
C ARG A 237 26.75 2.57 -30.10
N VAL A 238 26.38 1.65 -29.21
CA VAL A 238 25.09 0.96 -29.24
C VAL A 238 24.37 1.15 -27.91
N ASN A 239 23.12 1.61 -27.97
CA ASN A 239 22.20 1.60 -26.86
C ASN A 239 21.13 0.53 -27.08
N VAL A 240 20.86 -0.29 -26.07
CA VAL A 240 19.77 -1.28 -26.08
C VAL A 240 18.89 -0.99 -24.87
N GLY A 241 17.77 -0.32 -25.11
CA GLY A 241 16.97 0.27 -24.04
C GLY A 241 16.25 1.53 -24.52
N TYR A 242 15.52 2.16 -23.61
CA TYR A 242 14.82 3.41 -23.89
C TYR A 242 15.74 4.61 -23.77
N THR A 243 15.49 5.63 -24.58
CA THR A 243 16.15 6.94 -24.47
C THR A 243 15.11 7.98 -24.07
N PHE A 244 15.41 8.77 -23.03
CA PHE A 244 14.52 9.83 -22.54
C PHE A 244 15.23 11.18 -22.63
N HIS A 245 14.58 12.16 -23.26
CA HIS A 245 15.01 13.55 -23.25
C HIS A 245 14.34 14.29 -22.09
N THR A 246 15.10 15.13 -21.38
CA THR A 246 14.71 15.76 -20.10
C THR A 246 13.38 16.53 -20.15
N GLU A 247 13.00 17.07 -21.31
CA GLU A 247 11.74 17.79 -21.54
C GLU A 247 10.49 16.88 -21.49
N SER A 248 10.66 15.58 -21.75
CA SER A 248 9.56 14.61 -21.76
C SER A 248 9.07 14.21 -20.36
N LEU A 249 9.89 14.45 -19.33
CA LEU A 249 9.59 14.12 -17.93
C LEU A 249 8.71 15.17 -17.25
N MET A 250 8.59 16.38 -17.81
CA MET A 250 7.95 17.51 -17.14
C MET A 250 6.40 17.47 -17.18
N HIS A 251 5.80 16.62 -18.04
CA HIS A 251 4.33 16.62 -18.25
C HIS A 251 3.68 15.23 -18.44
N SER A 252 4.39 14.11 -18.29
CA SER A 252 3.82 12.78 -18.59
C SER A 252 3.34 12.02 -17.36
N GLU A 253 2.14 11.45 -17.38
CA GLU A 253 1.61 10.50 -16.37
C GLU A 253 2.26 9.09 -16.44
N GLY A 254 3.52 9.01 -16.90
CA GLY A 254 4.20 7.75 -17.22
C GLY A 254 4.03 7.34 -18.68
N PHE A 255 5.08 6.73 -19.25
CA PHE A 255 5.06 6.22 -20.62
C PHE A 255 4.53 4.79 -20.62
N ARG A 256 3.47 4.53 -21.39
CA ARG A 256 3.04 3.17 -21.69
C ARG A 256 3.80 2.68 -22.91
N ASP A 257 4.61 1.65 -22.73
CA ASP A 257 5.32 0.99 -23.82
C ASP A 257 5.15 -0.53 -23.76
N ASN A 258 4.64 -1.10 -24.85
CA ASN A 258 4.51 -2.54 -25.06
C ASN A 258 5.33 -3.05 -26.25
N THR A 259 6.21 -2.21 -26.82
CA THR A 259 6.93 -2.52 -28.06
C THR A 259 8.00 -3.59 -27.82
N THR A 260 8.03 -4.60 -28.68
CA THR A 260 9.14 -5.57 -28.70
C THR A 260 10.05 -5.24 -29.86
N ASN A 261 11.26 -4.76 -29.56
CA ASN A 261 12.30 -4.52 -30.54
C ASN A 261 13.31 -5.66 -30.49
N HIS A 262 13.55 -6.27 -31.65
CA HIS A 262 14.52 -7.35 -31.80
C HIS A 262 15.42 -7.08 -32.99
N VAL A 263 16.72 -7.26 -32.80
CA VAL A 263 17.73 -7.17 -33.86
C VAL A 263 18.64 -8.39 -33.77
N ASP A 264 18.74 -9.17 -34.84
CA ASP A 264 19.59 -10.36 -34.86
C ASP A 264 21.09 -10.02 -34.77
N GLU A 265 21.53 -9.02 -35.54
CA GLU A 265 22.93 -8.59 -35.60
C GLU A 265 23.07 -7.09 -35.89
N ILE A 266 23.99 -6.42 -35.20
CA ILE A 266 24.39 -5.03 -35.46
C ILE A 266 25.85 -5.01 -35.92
N THR A 267 26.11 -4.51 -37.12
CA THR A 267 27.45 -4.27 -37.65
C THR A 267 27.66 -2.79 -37.97
N GLY A 268 28.80 -2.24 -37.60
CA GLY A 268 29.13 -0.83 -37.87
C GLY A 268 30.59 -0.51 -37.66
N ASP A 269 31.00 0.65 -38.18
CA ASP A 269 32.34 1.21 -38.01
C ASP A 269 32.47 2.04 -36.70
N GLU A 270 33.62 2.67 -36.49
CA GLU A 270 33.91 3.48 -35.30
C GLU A 270 33.03 4.75 -35.19
N THR A 271 32.37 5.16 -36.28
CA THR A 271 31.49 6.34 -36.31
C THR A 271 30.02 6.00 -36.09
N SER A 272 29.67 4.72 -36.14
CA SER A 272 28.29 4.24 -36.10
C SER A 272 27.62 4.50 -34.74
N ARG A 273 26.34 4.90 -34.77
CA ARG A 273 25.48 5.07 -33.60
C ARG A 273 24.18 4.31 -33.80
N VAL A 274 23.85 3.39 -32.90
CA VAL A 274 22.66 2.54 -33.02
C VAL A 274 21.87 2.59 -31.70
N ASN A 275 20.56 2.78 -31.80
CA ASN A 275 19.64 2.70 -30.67
C ASN A 275 18.60 1.62 -30.97
N VAL A 276 18.52 0.60 -30.11
CA VAL A 276 17.52 -0.46 -30.17
C VAL A 276 16.58 -0.29 -28.98
N GLY A 277 15.51 0.45 -29.23
CA GLY A 277 14.47 0.78 -28.26
C GLY A 277 13.83 2.13 -28.58
N ASN A 278 12.73 2.45 -27.90
CA ASN A 278 12.01 3.68 -28.15
C ASN A 278 12.75 4.91 -27.59
N THR A 279 12.59 6.03 -28.29
CA THR A 279 13.07 7.34 -27.85
C THR A 279 11.87 8.23 -27.53
N TYR A 280 11.89 8.86 -26.36
CA TYR A 280 10.81 9.70 -25.86
C TYR A 280 11.30 11.14 -25.61
N GLY A 281 10.65 12.11 -26.26
CA GLY A 281 11.01 13.54 -26.24
C GLY A 281 12.12 13.93 -27.23
N GLY A 282 12.31 15.24 -27.44
CA GLY A 282 13.34 15.80 -28.34
C GLY A 282 12.98 15.79 -29.83
N THR A 283 13.81 16.43 -30.67
CA THR A 283 13.81 16.25 -32.13
C THR A 283 14.24 14.82 -32.47
N SER A 284 13.70 14.27 -33.55
CA SER A 284 13.76 12.85 -33.89
C SER A 284 15.18 12.37 -34.21
N PHE A 285 15.38 11.05 -34.30
CA PHE A 285 16.62 10.34 -34.69
C PHE A 285 17.28 10.84 -36.00
N TRP A 286 16.61 11.67 -36.80
CA TRP A 286 17.07 12.13 -38.12
C TRP A 286 17.49 13.62 -38.17
N ASP A 287 17.47 14.33 -37.04
CA ASP A 287 17.88 15.75 -36.95
C ASP A 287 19.26 15.93 -36.29
#